data_AF-A0A1D2WM14-F1
#
_entry.id   AF-A0A1D2WM14-F1
#
_cell.length_a   1.000
_cell.length_b   1.000
_cell.length_c   1.000
_cell.angle_alpha   90.00
_cell.angle_beta   90.00
_cell.angle_gamma   90.00
#
_symmetry.space_group_name_H-M   'P 1'
#
loop_
_entity.id
_entity.type
_entity.pdbx_description
1 polymer ?
#
loop_
_entity_poly.entity_id
_entity_poly.type
_entity_poly.pdbx_seq_one_letter_code
_entity_poly.pdbx_strand_id
1 'polypeptide(L)'
;MIGKEIIESEPISSAEVKKVLEDFSEDNELNYEQNITLNHLARFKRYSVEDSEEIIEKLQEEFGLRDKVAVRIVDLVPKDLADLRLIFAKEAIKIEKPDMEKILELLEQYNIEE
;
A
#
# COMPACT_ATOMS: atom_id res chain seq x y z
N MET A 1 22.79 10.20 1.20
CA MET A 1 21.68 11.05 1.66
C MET A 1 21.27 11.94 0.52
N ILE A 2 19.97 12.11 0.31
CA ILE A 2 19.44 13.11 -0.61
C ILE A 2 19.29 14.41 0.19
N GLY A 3 19.93 15.50 -0.24
CA GLY A 3 19.92 16.77 0.49
C GLY A 3 20.79 16.79 1.77
N LYS A 4 20.54 17.78 2.64
CA LYS A 4 21.29 18.01 3.90
C LYS A 4 20.71 17.27 5.09
N GLU A 5 19.39 17.19 5.19
CA GLU A 5 18.66 16.46 6.21
C GLU A 5 17.30 16.00 5.65
N ILE A 6 16.72 14.96 6.24
CA ILE A 6 15.37 14.48 5.91
C ILE A 6 14.44 15.03 6.99
N ILE A 7 13.48 15.86 6.59
CA ILE A 7 12.49 16.46 7.51
C ILE A 7 11.38 15.45 7.80
N GLU A 8 10.91 14.75 6.76
CA GLU A 8 9.80 13.82 6.81
C GLU A 8 9.99 12.72 5.75
N SER A 9 9.46 11.54 6.03
CA SER A 9 9.50 10.41 5.11
C SER A 9 8.38 9.45 5.48
N GLU A 10 7.43 9.32 4.57
CA GLU A 10 6.28 8.43 4.74
C GLU A 10 6.27 7.39 3.61
N PRO A 11 5.86 6.14 3.90
CA PRO A 11 5.65 5.14 2.86
C PRO A 11 4.39 5.48 2.05
N ILE A 12 4.49 5.37 0.73
CA ILE A 12 3.36 5.56 -0.20
C ILE A 12 2.90 4.22 -0.78
N SER A 13 1.63 4.12 -1.14
CA SER A 13 1.05 2.91 -1.76
C SER A 13 1.61 2.68 -3.17
N SER A 14 1.57 1.43 -3.63
CA SER A 14 1.97 1.10 -5.00
C SER A 14 1.04 1.73 -6.06
N ALA A 15 -0.20 2.06 -5.71
CA ALA A 15 -1.10 2.86 -6.53
C ALA A 15 -0.58 4.30 -6.69
N GLU A 16 -0.20 4.95 -5.59
CA GLU A 16 0.42 6.27 -5.61
C GLU A 16 1.76 6.28 -6.38
N VAL A 17 2.62 5.27 -6.18
CA VAL A 17 3.88 5.16 -6.92
C VAL A 17 3.62 5.08 -8.43
N LYS A 18 2.58 4.32 -8.85
CA LYS A 18 2.21 4.20 -10.25
C LYS A 18 1.81 5.57 -10.81
N LYS A 19 0.91 6.28 -10.13
CA LYS A 19 0.46 7.64 -10.51
C LYS A 19 1.64 8.61 -10.60
N VAL A 20 2.54 8.62 -9.61
CA VAL A 20 3.74 9.49 -9.61
C VAL A 20 4.64 9.21 -10.82
N LEU A 21 4.82 7.94 -11.21
CA LEU A 21 5.63 7.59 -12.38
C LEU A 21 4.92 7.92 -13.70
N GLU A 22 3.60 7.74 -13.78
CA GLU A 22 2.79 8.10 -14.94
C GLU A 22 2.80 9.61 -15.16
N ASP A 23 2.49 10.40 -14.13
CA ASP A 23 2.53 11.86 -14.16
C ASP A 23 3.93 12.38 -14.53
N PHE A 24 4.99 11.80 -13.94
CA PHE A 24 6.36 12.18 -14.27
C PHE A 24 6.72 11.87 -15.74
N SER A 25 6.16 10.78 -16.29
CA SER A 25 6.40 10.36 -17.67
C SER A 25 5.72 11.23 -18.73
N GLU A 26 4.72 12.04 -18.35
CA GLU A 26 4.08 13.00 -19.25
C GLU A 26 5.07 14.07 -19.74
N ASP A 27 5.96 14.51 -18.84
CA ASP A 27 6.93 15.58 -19.10
C ASP A 27 8.38 15.08 -19.26
N ASN A 28 8.69 13.83 -18.88
CA ASN A 28 10.06 13.31 -18.80
C ASN A 28 10.20 11.89 -19.34
N GLU A 29 11.36 11.57 -19.90
CA GLU A 29 11.71 10.19 -20.24
C GLU A 29 12.08 9.40 -18.98
N LEU A 30 11.38 8.30 -18.72
CA LEU A 30 11.71 7.39 -17.62
C LEU A 30 13.03 6.67 -17.90
N ASN A 31 13.88 6.54 -16.88
CA ASN A 31 15.07 5.70 -16.97
C ASN A 31 14.71 4.20 -16.96
N TYR A 32 15.71 3.34 -17.10
CA TYR A 32 15.51 1.90 -17.22
C TYR A 32 14.83 1.29 -15.97
N GLU A 33 15.28 1.64 -14.78
CA GLU A 33 14.74 1.15 -13.51
C GLU A 33 13.33 1.67 -13.24
N GLN A 34 13.04 2.92 -13.59
CA GLN A 34 11.70 3.52 -13.51
C GLN A 34 10.73 2.82 -14.47
N ASN A 35 11.16 2.53 -15.70
CA ASN A 35 10.37 1.74 -16.64
C ASN A 35 10.10 0.34 -16.11
N ILE A 36 11.08 -0.35 -15.53
CA ILE A 36 10.86 -1.66 -14.90
C ILE A 36 9.84 -1.55 -13.77
N THR A 37 9.94 -0.51 -12.95
CA THR A 37 9.03 -0.27 -11.83
C THR A 37 7.61 -0.05 -12.34
N LEU A 38 7.40 0.84 -13.30
CA LEU A 38 6.08 1.09 -13.89
C LEU A 38 5.50 -0.17 -14.56
N ASN A 39 6.33 -0.96 -15.24
CA ASN A 39 5.92 -2.25 -15.82
C ASN A 39 5.55 -3.30 -14.76
N HIS A 40 6.28 -3.33 -13.63
CA HIS A 40 5.91 -4.17 -12.49
C HIS A 40 4.56 -3.71 -11.94
N LEU A 41 4.38 -2.40 -11.80
CA LEU A 41 3.16 -1.83 -11.29
C LEU A 41 1.98 -2.16 -12.21
N ALA A 42 2.07 -1.96 -13.52
CA ALA A 42 0.97 -2.26 -14.45
C ALA A 42 0.48 -3.73 -14.50
N ARG A 43 1.11 -4.69 -13.80
CA ARG A 43 0.77 -6.13 -13.82
C ARG A 43 -0.12 -6.62 -12.68
N PHE A 44 -0.21 -5.88 -11.58
CA PHE A 44 -0.97 -6.32 -10.40
C PHE A 44 -2.22 -5.46 -10.25
N LYS A 45 -3.32 -6.12 -9.87
CA LYS A 45 -4.55 -5.45 -9.50
C LYS A 45 -4.34 -4.67 -8.20
N ARG A 46 -4.87 -3.45 -8.12
CA ARG A 46 -4.76 -2.56 -6.94
C ARG A 46 -6.03 -1.80 -6.71
N TYR A 47 -6.17 -1.25 -5.51
CA TYR A 47 -7.12 -0.18 -5.26
C TYR A 47 -6.74 1.08 -6.07
N SER A 48 -7.71 1.97 -6.26
CA SER A 48 -7.42 3.33 -6.76
C SER A 48 -6.51 4.07 -5.75
N VAL A 49 -5.97 5.22 -6.15
CA VAL A 49 -5.17 6.05 -5.23
C VAL A 49 -6.04 6.51 -4.05
N GLU A 50 -7.26 6.95 -4.36
CA GLU A 50 -8.21 7.45 -3.38
C GLU A 50 -8.66 6.36 -2.40
N ASP A 51 -8.99 5.16 -2.90
CA ASP A 51 -9.36 4.03 -2.06
C ASP A 51 -8.16 3.56 -1.21
N SER A 52 -6.95 3.59 -1.77
CA SER A 52 -5.71 3.23 -1.05
C SER A 52 -5.49 4.15 0.15
N GLU A 53 -5.61 5.47 -0.05
CA GLU A 53 -5.48 6.48 1.00
C GLU A 53 -6.53 6.27 2.10
N GLU A 54 -7.80 6.08 1.72
CA GLU A 54 -8.90 5.88 2.68
C GLU A 54 -8.73 4.59 3.50
N ILE A 55 -8.32 3.49 2.86
CA ILE A 55 -8.05 2.23 3.56
C ILE A 55 -6.88 2.40 4.54
N ILE A 56 -5.80 3.08 4.14
CA ILE A 56 -4.63 3.30 5.01
C ILE A 56 -5.04 4.08 6.26
N GLU A 57 -5.81 5.16 6.10
CA GLU A 57 -6.30 5.99 7.20
C GLU A 57 -7.14 5.15 8.18
N LYS A 58 -8.12 4.39 7.67
CA LYS A 58 -8.94 3.50 8.51
C LYS A 58 -8.13 2.43 9.23
N LEU A 59 -7.14 1.85 8.57
CA LEU A 59 -6.23 0.87 9.17
C LEU A 59 -5.39 1.48 10.30
N GLN A 60 -4.99 2.74 10.18
CA GLN A 60 -4.27 3.46 11.23
C GLN A 60 -5.20 3.83 12.39
N GLU A 61 -6.39 4.38 12.11
CA GLU A 61 -7.31 4.89 13.13
C GLU A 61 -8.00 3.78 13.92
N GLU A 62 -8.52 2.76 13.25
CA GLU A 62 -9.34 1.72 13.90
C GLU A 62 -8.50 0.63 14.56
N PHE A 63 -7.30 0.36 14.01
CA PHE A 63 -6.45 -0.77 14.42
C PHE A 63 -5.09 -0.35 14.96
N GLY A 64 -4.74 0.94 14.93
CA GLY A 64 -3.45 1.44 15.39
C GLY A 64 -2.27 0.91 14.59
N LEU A 65 -2.48 0.56 13.32
CA LEU A 65 -1.41 0.06 12.46
C LEU A 65 -0.46 1.19 12.09
N ARG A 66 0.84 0.86 12.02
CA ARG A 66 1.85 1.79 11.50
C ARG A 66 1.69 1.92 9.99
N ASP A 67 2.05 3.07 9.43
CA ASP A 67 1.89 3.41 8.00
C ASP A 67 2.46 2.32 7.10
N LYS A 68 3.67 1.85 7.42
CA LYS A 68 4.34 0.77 6.68
C LYS A 68 3.52 -0.52 6.59
N VAL A 69 2.78 -0.86 7.64
CA VAL A 69 1.95 -2.07 7.70
C VAL A 69 0.63 -1.84 6.98
N ALA A 70 0.00 -0.67 7.15
CA ALA A 70 -1.21 -0.29 6.44
C ALA A 70 -1.00 -0.28 4.92
N VAL A 71 0.06 0.40 4.45
CA VAL A 71 0.49 0.39 3.03
C VAL A 71 0.73 -1.04 2.53
N ARG A 72 1.34 -1.90 3.34
CA ARG A 72 1.60 -3.29 2.96
C ARG A 72 0.31 -4.10 2.77
N ILE A 73 -0.71 -3.86 3.60
CA ILE A 73 -2.01 -4.51 3.48
C ILE A 73 -2.68 -4.07 2.17
N VAL A 74 -2.70 -2.77 1.88
CA VAL A 74 -3.25 -2.22 0.64
C VAL A 74 -2.53 -2.78 -0.59
N ASP A 75 -1.21 -2.85 -0.57
CA ASP A 75 -0.41 -3.35 -1.70
C ASP A 75 -0.55 -4.86 -1.95
N LEU A 76 -0.76 -5.65 -0.90
CA LEU A 76 -0.83 -7.11 -1.01
C LEU A 76 -2.24 -7.65 -1.21
N VAL A 77 -3.26 -6.84 -0.93
CA VAL A 77 -4.68 -7.18 -1.14
C VAL A 77 -5.01 -8.57 -0.53
N PRO A 78 -4.85 -8.73 0.80
CA PRO A 78 -5.05 -10.02 1.45
C PRO A 78 -6.51 -10.48 1.30
N LYS A 79 -6.70 -11.77 1.03
CA LYS A 79 -8.02 -12.37 0.76
C LYS A 79 -8.52 -13.24 1.89
N ASP A 80 -7.62 -13.64 2.78
CA ASP A 80 -7.96 -14.48 3.91
C ASP A 80 -7.07 -14.24 5.13
N LEU A 81 -7.40 -14.95 6.22
CA LEU A 81 -6.66 -14.87 7.47
C LEU A 81 -5.23 -15.40 7.36
N ALA A 82 -4.92 -16.28 6.41
CA ALA A 82 -3.57 -16.77 6.22
C ALA A 82 -2.67 -15.67 5.63
N ASP A 83 -3.19 -14.87 4.69
CA ASP A 83 -2.50 -13.70 4.15
C ASP A 83 -2.19 -12.68 5.24
N LEU A 84 -3.19 -12.30 6.05
CA LEU A 84 -2.96 -11.35 7.15
C LEU A 84 -1.99 -11.90 8.20
N ARG A 85 -2.08 -13.18 8.56
CA ARG A 85 -1.09 -13.81 9.46
C ARG A 85 0.32 -13.73 8.90
N LEU A 86 0.48 -13.91 7.59
CA LEU A 86 1.78 -13.81 6.94
C LEU A 86 2.33 -12.38 6.98
N ILE A 87 1.47 -11.38 6.73
CA ILE A 87 1.82 -9.95 6.83
C ILE A 87 2.27 -9.62 8.26
N PHE A 88 1.51 -10.06 9.27
CA PHE A 88 1.81 -9.76 10.67
C PHE A 88 2.91 -10.65 11.28
N ALA A 89 3.37 -11.72 10.62
CA ALA A 89 4.30 -12.70 11.19
C ALA A 89 5.64 -12.12 11.67
N LYS A 90 6.04 -10.95 11.13
CA LYS A 90 7.27 -10.23 11.50
C LYS A 90 7.02 -8.84 12.04
N GLU A 91 5.76 -8.48 12.29
CA GLU A 91 5.39 -7.21 12.87
C GLU A 91 5.45 -7.26 14.40
N ALA A 92 5.77 -6.14 15.03
CA ALA A 92 5.85 -6.05 16.49
C ALA A 92 4.46 -6.06 17.15
N ILE A 93 3.43 -5.67 16.39
CA ILE A 93 2.04 -5.66 16.82
C ILE A 93 1.48 -7.08 16.77
N LYS A 94 0.80 -7.48 17.85
CA LYS A 94 -0.06 -8.66 17.87
C LYS A 94 -1.48 -8.22 17.55
N ILE A 95 -1.93 -8.55 16.35
CA ILE A 95 -3.31 -8.42 15.92
C ILE A 95 -4.02 -9.75 16.20
N GLU A 96 -5.16 -9.69 16.89
CA GLU A 96 -5.94 -10.88 17.21
C GLU A 96 -6.84 -11.28 16.04
N LYS A 97 -7.32 -12.54 16.04
CA LYS A 97 -8.20 -13.06 14.98
C LYS A 97 -9.42 -12.17 14.69
N PRO A 98 -10.16 -11.65 15.69
CA PRO A 98 -11.31 -10.79 15.42
C PRO A 98 -10.96 -9.51 14.68
N ASP A 99 -9.78 -8.94 14.92
CA ASP A 99 -9.35 -7.71 14.25
C ASP A 99 -8.90 -8.00 12.81
N MET A 100 -8.28 -9.17 12.55
CA MET A 100 -8.02 -9.62 11.17
C MET A 100 -9.31 -9.81 10.38
N GLU A 101 -10.36 -10.35 11.00
CA GLU A 101 -11.66 -10.53 10.35
C GLU A 101 -12.26 -9.16 9.96
N LYS A 102 -12.23 -8.18 10.86
CA LYS A 102 -12.67 -6.81 10.55
C LYS A 102 -11.83 -6.14 9.46
N ILE A 103 -10.52 -6.37 9.43
CA ILE A 103 -9.67 -5.85 8.35
C ILE A 103 -10.11 -6.43 7.01
N LEU A 104 -10.41 -7.73 6.93
CA LEU A 104 -10.92 -8.33 5.69
C LEU A 104 -12.29 -7.74 5.30
N GLU A 105 -13.20 -7.59 6.27
CA GLU A 105 -14.51 -6.96 6.06
C GLU A 105 -14.39 -5.49 5.59
N LEU A 106 -13.38 -4.77 6.05
CA LEU A 106 -13.06 -3.43 5.57
C LEU A 106 -12.64 -3.48 4.09
N LEU A 107 -11.69 -4.35 3.74
CA LEU A 107 -11.16 -4.45 2.39
C LEU A 107 -12.20 -4.91 1.35
N GLU A 108 -13.19 -5.71 1.76
CA GLU A 108 -14.31 -6.14 0.91
C GLU A 108 -15.23 -5.00 0.46
N GLN A 109 -15.16 -3.83 1.11
CA GLN A 109 -15.96 -2.65 0.74
C GLN A 109 -15.41 -1.91 -0.48
N TYR A 110 -14.18 -2.21 -0.89
CA TYR A 110 -13.45 -1.51 -1.94
C TYR A 110 -13.25 -2.39 -3.17
N ASN A 111 -13.25 -1.76 -4.35
CA ASN A 111 -13.03 -2.47 -5.59
C ASN A 111 -11.55 -2.38 -6.00
N ILE A 112 -11.07 -3.47 -6.58
CA ILE A 112 -9.70 -3.55 -7.09
C ILE A 112 -9.76 -3.29 -8.59
N GLU A 113 -9.11 -2.22 -9.04
CA GLU A 113 -8.93 -1.88 -10.45
C GLU A 113 -7.95 -2.86 -11.14
N GLU A 114 -8.14 -3.05 -12.45
CA GLU A 114 -7.30 -3.94 -13.28
C GLU A 114 -5.93 -3.35 -13.63
#